data_AF-A0A511R6X4-F1
#
_entry.id   AF-A0A511R6X4-F1
#
_cell.length_a   1.000
_cell.length_b   1.000
_cell.length_c   1.000
_cell.angle_alpha   90.00
_cell.angle_beta   90.00
_cell.angle_gamma   90.00
#
_symmetry.space_group_name_H-M   'P 1'
#
loop_
_entity.id
_entity.type
_entity.pdbx_description
1 polymer ?
#
loop_
_entity_poly.entity_id
_entity_poly.type
_entity_poly.pdbx_seq_one_letter_code
_entity_poly.pdbx_strand_id
1 'polypeptide(L)'
;MELIQPYIGQLTFGGLAGFAVGYAIKTVGRWVAILLGLIFVVVQVLASMGYINVDWTRIQRDVEPLLQQEQIKSIWDALVRVLTTNLPFGGAFVAGLLLGLRRG
;
A
#
# COMPACT_ATOMS: atom_id res chain seq x y z
N MET A 1 8.66 -34.79 14.64
CA MET A 1 7.96 -33.54 15.05
C MET A 1 8.87 -32.31 14.97
N GLU A 2 10.19 -32.42 15.13
CA GLU A 2 11.12 -31.27 15.12
C GLU A 2 11.31 -30.60 13.74
N LEU A 3 11.09 -31.33 12.63
CA LEU A 3 11.29 -30.79 11.28
C LEU A 3 10.25 -29.74 10.84
N ILE A 4 9.04 -29.76 11.43
CA ILE A 4 7.88 -28.96 10.98
C ILE A 4 7.61 -27.73 11.86
N GLN A 5 8.09 -27.74 13.10
CA GLN A 5 7.98 -26.61 14.04
C GLN A 5 8.49 -25.27 13.49
N PRO A 6 9.67 -25.17 12.83
CA PRO A 6 10.15 -23.89 12.32
C PRO A 6 9.26 -23.34 11.19
N TYR A 7 8.63 -24.20 10.40
CA TYR A 7 7.73 -23.79 9.32
C TYR A 7 6.37 -23.30 9.85
N ILE A 8 5.83 -23.94 10.89
CA ILE A 8 4.57 -23.52 11.51
C ILE A 8 4.70 -22.11 12.09
N GLY A 9 5.79 -21.82 12.81
CA GLY A 9 6.03 -20.49 13.36
C GLY A 9 6.11 -19.40 12.28
N GLN A 10 6.78 -19.69 11.16
CA GLN A 10 6.90 -18.77 10.02
C GLN A 10 5.55 -18.54 9.32
N LEU A 11 4.73 -19.59 9.17
CA LEU A 11 3.38 -19.47 8.61
C LEU A 11 2.46 -18.63 9.50
N THR A 12 2.43 -18.89 10.80
CA THR A 12 1.57 -18.12 11.72
C THR A 12 2.00 -16.67 11.83
N PHE A 13 3.31 -16.42 11.96
CA PHE A 13 3.82 -15.06 12.06
C PHE A 13 3.62 -14.29 10.75
N GLY A 14 3.92 -14.91 9.61
CA GLY A 14 3.67 -14.35 8.28
C GLY A 14 2.20 -13.99 8.09
N GLY A 15 1.28 -14.92 8.39
CA GLY A 15 -0.16 -14.69 8.29
C GLY A 15 -0.67 -13.54 9.15
N LEU A 16 -0.26 -13.46 10.42
CA LEU A 16 -0.67 -12.37 11.32
C LEU A 16 -0.07 -11.02 10.91
N ALA A 17 1.22 -11.00 10.56
CA ALA A 17 1.89 -9.80 10.09
C ALA A 17 1.24 -9.29 8.79
N GLY A 18 0.99 -10.19 7.84
CA GLY A 18 0.28 -9.89 6.61
C GLY A 18 -1.10 -9.29 6.89
N PHE A 19 -1.89 -9.95 7.75
CA PHE A 19 -3.23 -9.47 8.11
C PHE A 19 -3.22 -8.07 8.73
N ALA A 20 -2.32 -7.82 9.70
CA ALA A 20 -2.20 -6.52 10.33
C ALA A 20 -1.81 -5.43 9.32
N VAL A 21 -0.84 -5.70 8.44
CA VAL A 21 -0.43 -4.79 7.38
C VAL A 21 -1.58 -4.52 6.42
N GLY A 22 -2.28 -5.56 5.94
CA GLY A 22 -3.41 -5.41 5.03
C GLY A 22 -4.56 -4.59 5.63
N TYR A 23 -4.89 -4.84 6.90
CA TYR A 23 -5.93 -4.07 7.61
C TYR A 23 -5.55 -2.59 7.74
N ALA A 24 -4.29 -2.30 8.10
CA ALA A 24 -3.78 -0.94 8.21
C ALA A 24 -3.80 -0.21 6.85
N ILE A 25 -3.34 -0.87 5.78
CA ILE A 25 -3.36 -0.33 4.42
C ILE A 25 -4.78 0.08 4.01
N LYS A 26 -5.78 -0.78 4.22
CA LYS A 26 -7.16 -0.43 3.83
C LYS A 26 -7.74 0.69 4.67
N THR A 27 -7.52 0.66 5.98
CA THR A 27 -8.02 1.69 6.90
C THR A 27 -7.45 3.06 6.51
N VAL A 28 -6.13 3.17 6.37
CA VAL A 28 -5.46 4.44 6.00
C VAL A 28 -5.80 4.82 4.56
N GLY A 29 -5.76 3.86 3.63
CA GLY A 29 -6.06 4.08 2.22
C GLY A 29 -7.48 4.61 2.00
N ARG A 30 -8.47 4.14 2.78
CA ARG A 30 -9.84 4.66 2.73
C ARG A 30 -9.90 6.14 3.11
N TRP A 31 -9.25 6.54 4.20
CA TRP A 31 -9.21 7.94 4.63
C TRP A 31 -8.50 8.84 3.62
N VAL A 32 -7.34 8.38 3.11
CA VAL A 32 -6.59 9.09 2.06
C VAL A 32 -7.44 9.26 0.79
N ALA A 33 -8.11 8.20 0.34
CA ALA A 33 -8.97 8.25 -0.84
C ALA A 33 -10.14 9.22 -0.68
N ILE A 34 -10.80 9.22 0.48
CA ILE A 34 -11.89 10.17 0.78
C ILE A 34 -11.37 11.61 0.74
N LEU A 35 -10.23 11.89 1.39
CA LEU A 35 -9.65 13.22 1.44
C LEU A 35 -9.25 13.71 0.03
N LEU A 36 -8.56 12.88 -0.74
CA LEU A 36 -8.18 13.18 -2.12
C LEU A 36 -9.40 13.43 -3.00
N GLY A 37 -10.44 12.61 -2.88
CA GLY A 37 -11.69 12.78 -3.61
C GLY A 37 -12.40 14.10 -3.26
N LEU A 38 -12.44 14.46 -1.98
CA LEU A 38 -13.04 15.73 -1.54
C LEU A 38 -12.27 16.93 -2.07
N ILE A 39 -10.93 16.91 -1.97
CA ILE A 39 -10.08 17.95 -2.55
C ILE A 39 -10.32 18.06 -4.06
N PHE A 40 -10.39 16.93 -4.76
CA PHE A 40 -10.66 16.90 -6.19
C PHE A 40 -12.00 17.55 -6.53
N VAL A 41 -13.09 17.20 -5.84
CA VAL A 41 -14.41 17.82 -6.06
C VAL A 41 -14.37 19.33 -5.85
N VAL A 42 -13.74 19.81 -4.77
CA VAL A 42 -13.60 21.25 -4.51
C VAL A 42 -12.85 21.96 -5.65
N VAL A 43 -11.73 21.39 -6.09
CA VAL A 43 -10.94 21.94 -7.21
C VAL A 43 -11.77 21.98 -8.50
N GLN A 44 -12.50 20.91 -8.83
CA GLN A 44 -13.33 20.85 -10.02
C GLN A 44 -14.46 21.89 -10.00
N VAL A 45 -15.14 22.05 -8.87
CA VAL A 45 -16.21 23.06 -8.71
C VAL A 45 -15.65 24.47 -8.93
N LEU A 46 -14.54 24.81 -8.25
CA LEU A 46 -13.91 26.12 -8.42
C LEU A 46 -13.44 26.37 -9.86
N ALA A 47 -12.88 25.35 -10.50
CA ALA A 47 -12.46 25.44 -11.89
C ALA A 47 -13.66 25.63 -12.84
N SER A 48 -14.75 24.90 -12.63
CA SER A 48 -15.98 25.01 -13.44
C SER A 48 -16.66 26.38 -13.33
N MET A 49 -16.56 27.04 -12.17
CA MET A 49 -17.06 28.40 -11.95
C MET A 49 -16.11 29.48 -12.48
N GLY A 50 -14.93 29.10 -12.98
CA GLY A 50 -13.92 30.01 -13.51
C GLY A 50 -13.08 30.71 -12.44
N TYR A 51 -13.13 30.29 -11.17
CA TYR A 51 -12.33 30.87 -10.09
C TYR A 51 -10.85 30.49 -10.18
N ILE A 52 -10.54 29.28 -10.67
CA ILE A 52 -9.17 28.77 -10.79
C ILE A 52 -8.95 28.08 -12.14
N ASN A 53 -7.69 28.06 -12.60
CA ASN A 53 -7.26 27.27 -13.75
C ASN A 53 -6.28 26.20 -13.26
N VAL A 54 -6.52 24.94 -13.64
CA VAL A 54 -5.72 23.78 -13.20
C VAL A 54 -4.72 23.41 -14.29
N ASP A 55 -3.44 23.67 -14.03
CA ASP A 55 -2.34 23.24 -14.91
C ASP A 55 -1.90 21.81 -14.57
N TRP A 56 -2.44 20.85 -15.31
CA TRP A 56 -2.10 19.44 -15.18
C TRP A 56 -0.64 19.12 -15.53
N THR A 57 -0.01 19.91 -16.41
CA THR A 57 1.39 19.70 -16.81
C THR A 57 2.31 20.04 -15.65
N ARG A 58 2.02 21.13 -14.94
CA ARG A 58 2.75 21.51 -13.73
C ARG A 58 2.57 20.48 -12.62
N ILE A 59 1.34 20.02 -12.39
CA ILE A 59 1.05 18.98 -11.39
C ILE A 59 1.86 17.70 -11.69
N GLN A 60 1.87 17.24 -12.94
CA GLN A 60 2.64 16.06 -13.33
C GLN A 60 4.13 16.24 -13.04
N ARG A 61 4.71 17.39 -13.41
CA ARG A 61 6.13 17.71 -13.15
C ARG A 61 6.49 17.70 -11.68
N ASP A 62 5.59 18.18 -10.82
CA ASP A 62 5.82 18.25 -9.37
C ASP A 62 5.66 16.86 -8.71
N VAL A 63 4.76 16.02 -9.23
CA VAL A 63 4.45 14.69 -8.66
C VAL A 63 5.40 13.60 -9.15
N GLU A 64 5.82 13.65 -10.41
CA GLU A 64 6.68 12.65 -11.04
C GLU A 64 7.97 12.33 -10.24
N PRO A 65 8.77 13.30 -9.75
CA PRO A 65 9.95 13.00 -8.96
C PRO A 65 9.61 12.38 -7.60
N LEU A 66 8.45 12.70 -7.01
CA LEU A 66 8.00 12.12 -5.74
C LEU A 66 7.68 10.62 -5.89
N LEU A 67 7.13 10.22 -7.04
CA LEU A 67 6.83 8.82 -7.33
C LEU A 67 8.08 8.01 -7.70
N GLN A 68 9.09 8.67 -8.27
CA GLN A 68 10.32 8.02 -8.72
C GLN A 68 11.40 7.90 -7.64
N GLN A 69 11.13 8.36 -6.41
CA GLN A 69 12.11 8.36 -5.33
C GLN A 69 12.69 6.97 -5.05
N GLU A 70 14.02 6.91 -4.90
CA GLU A 70 14.73 5.65 -4.67
C GLU A 70 14.29 4.94 -3.40
N GLN A 71 13.81 5.67 -2.40
CA GLN A 71 13.24 5.08 -1.19
C GLN A 71 12.04 4.19 -1.47
N ILE A 72 11.15 4.58 -2.38
CA ILE A 72 9.99 3.76 -2.76
C ILE A 72 10.47 2.47 -3.41
N LYS A 73 11.43 2.57 -4.35
CA LYS A 73 12.03 1.42 -5.02
C LYS A 73 12.74 0.48 -4.02
N SER A 74 13.51 1.03 -3.10
CA SER A 74 14.22 0.27 -2.06
C SER A 74 13.26 -0.49 -1.14
N ILE A 75 12.14 0.12 -0.75
CA ILE A 75 11.10 -0.54 0.05
C ILE A 75 10.48 -1.70 -0.74
N TRP A 76 10.20 -1.49 -2.03
CA TRP A 76 9.68 -2.56 -2.90
C TRP A 76 10.64 -3.72 -3.05
N ASP A 77 11.91 -3.45 -3.32
CA ASP A 77 12.93 -4.49 -3.45
C ASP A 77 13.12 -5.26 -2.14
N ALA A 78 13.09 -4.57 -0.99
CA ALA A 78 13.15 -5.22 0.32
C ALA A 78 11.95 -6.15 0.55
N LEU A 79 10.73 -5.71 0.21
CA LEU A 79 9.53 -6.53 0.31
C LEU A 79 9.61 -7.77 -0.60
N VAL A 80 9.96 -7.60 -1.87
CA VAL A 80 10.10 -8.70 -2.83
C VAL A 80 11.16 -9.69 -2.36
N ARG A 81 12.29 -9.20 -1.85
CA ARG A 81 13.36 -10.05 -1.31
C ARG A 81 12.89 -10.87 -0.11
N VAL A 82 12.15 -10.27 0.82
CA VAL A 82 11.60 -10.98 1.99
C VAL A 82 10.60 -12.06 1.56
N LEU A 83 9.71 -11.77 0.60
CA LEU A 83 8.70 -12.71 0.11
C LEU A 83 9.31 -13.88 -0.67
N THR A 84 10.36 -13.64 -1.46
CA THR A 84 11.00 -14.66 -2.31
C THR A 84 12.03 -15.51 -1.55
N THR A 85 12.71 -14.96 -0.54
CA THR A 85 13.71 -15.69 0.25
C THR A 85 13.07 -16.70 1.21
N ASN A 86 11.85 -16.45 1.69
CA ASN A 86 11.14 -17.35 2.58
C ASN A 86 9.73 -17.65 2.03
N LEU A 87 9.63 -18.67 1.18
CA LEU A 87 8.36 -19.03 0.52
C LEU A 87 7.23 -19.40 1.50
N PRO A 88 7.46 -20.21 2.57
CA PRO A 88 6.43 -20.47 3.57
C PRO A 88 5.92 -19.19 4.23
N PHE A 89 6.82 -18.33 4.72
CA PHE A 89 6.45 -17.03 5.30
C PHE A 89 5.74 -16.14 4.28
N GLY A 90 6.29 -16.00 3.07
CA GLY A 90 5.77 -15.13 2.02
C GLY A 90 4.37 -15.54 1.56
N GLY A 91 4.13 -16.84 1.40
CA GLY A 91 2.80 -17.36 1.07
C GLY A 91 1.78 -17.06 2.17
N ALA A 92 2.12 -17.30 3.44
CA ALA A 92 1.24 -16.97 4.55
C ALA A 92 1.03 -15.46 4.70
N PHE A 93 2.07 -14.66 4.50
CA PHE A 93 1.99 -13.21 4.55
C PHE A 93 1.06 -12.65 3.48
N VAL A 94 1.20 -13.08 2.21
CA VAL A 94 0.30 -12.65 1.14
C VAL A 94 -1.14 -13.07 1.44
N ALA A 95 -1.36 -14.30 1.90
CA ALA A 95 -2.69 -14.76 2.29
C ALA A 95 -3.28 -13.91 3.43
N GLY A 96 -2.50 -13.66 4.48
CA GLY A 96 -2.86 -12.78 5.59
C GLY A 96 -3.19 -11.36 5.12
N LEU A 97 -2.33 -10.79 4.27
CA LEU A 97 -2.49 -9.44 3.71
C LEU A 97 -3.77 -9.30 2.91
N LEU A 98 -4.09 -10.27 2.05
CA LEU A 98 -5.36 -10.27 1.30
C LEU A 98 -6.57 -10.36 2.24
N LEU A 99 -6.49 -11.16 3.29
CA LEU A 99 -7.56 -11.25 4.30
C LEU A 99 -7.70 -9.95 5.10
N GLY A 100 -6.58 -9.32 5.47
CA GLY A 100 -6.54 -8.03 6.15
C GLY A 100 -7.15 -6.92 5.30
N LEU A 101 -6.78 -6.84 4.02
CA LEU A 101 -7.38 -5.94 3.03
C LEU A 101 -8.88 -6.22 2.84
N ARG A 102 -9.34 -7.47 2.90
CA ARG A 102 -10.79 -7.73 2.80
C ARG A 102 -11.54 -7.25 4.05
N ARG A 103 -10.94 -7.39 5.23
CA ARG A 103 -11.56 -7.08 6.53
C ARG A 103 -11.47 -5.63 6.99
N GLY A 104 -10.42 -4.90 6.60
CA GLY A 104 -10.26 -3.48 6.91
C GLY A 104 -11.22 -2.57 6.19
#